data_AF-A0A1V4YFD5-F1
#
_entry.id   AF-A0A1V4YFD5-F1
#
_cell.length_a   1.000
_cell.length_b   1.000
_cell.length_c   1.000
_cell.angle_alpha   90.00
_cell.angle_beta   90.00
_cell.angle_gamma   90.00
#
_symmetry.space_group_name_H-M   'P 1'
#
loop_
_entity.id
_entity.type
_entity.pdbx_description
1 polymer ?
#
loop_
_entity_poly.entity_id
_entity_poly.type
_entity_poly.pdbx_seq_one_letter_code
_entity_poly.pdbx_strand_id
1 'polypeptide(L)'
;MNLKCVECGAENPGNAKFCEECGKKLPGTEIIFKNQPEKTPNKNRNLMLIAMIGLVIVIGLVGYTGLKIPNNSVLTLNNTSAVNNSSSNQVNPNNPDVKVQRQVCTVCNGKGSYRCPTCAGYLGMISCDNCGGTGVVGNPPHTCPTCGGDKYVTCPTCHGSGELTCKFCKGDGYVDSGDPGQ
;
A
#
# COMPACT_ATOMS: atom_id res chain seq x y z
N MET A 1 44.21 15.27 5.00
CA MET A 1 44.28 14.68 3.64
C MET A 1 43.20 15.35 2.82
N ASN A 2 43.51 15.85 1.63
CA ASN A 2 42.55 16.54 0.76
C ASN A 2 41.99 15.54 -0.25
N LEU A 3 40.71 15.67 -0.60
CA LEU A 3 40.00 14.82 -1.55
C LEU A 3 39.66 15.63 -2.80
N LYS A 4 40.05 15.12 -3.98
CA LYS A 4 39.68 15.75 -5.25
C LYS A 4 38.30 15.30 -5.71
N CYS A 5 37.49 16.26 -6.14
CA CYS A 5 36.21 15.97 -6.77
C CYS A 5 36.44 15.30 -8.11
N VAL A 6 35.84 14.13 -8.32
CA VAL A 6 35.93 13.39 -9.59
C VAL A 6 35.17 14.06 -10.74
N GLU A 7 34.28 15.00 -10.41
CA GLU A 7 33.37 15.62 -11.37
C GLU A 7 33.86 16.98 -11.88
N CYS A 8 34.49 17.79 -11.01
CA CYS A 8 34.99 19.11 -11.38
C CYS A 8 36.48 19.33 -11.08
N GLY A 9 37.15 18.37 -10.43
CA GLY A 9 38.57 18.45 -10.10
C GLY A 9 38.93 19.30 -8.88
N ALA A 10 37.96 19.99 -8.26
CA ALA A 10 38.20 20.83 -7.09
C ALA A 10 38.78 20.04 -5.91
N GLU A 11 39.70 20.64 -5.17
CA GLU A 11 40.24 20.09 -3.92
C GLU A 11 39.32 20.43 -2.75
N ASN A 12 38.94 19.41 -1.98
CA ASN A 12 38.02 19.53 -0.86
C ASN A 12 38.65 18.93 0.40
N PRO A 13 38.16 19.30 1.61
CA PRO A 13 38.54 18.63 2.85
C PRO A 13 38.27 17.11 2.77
N GLY A 14 39.14 16.28 3.35
CA GLY A 14 39.02 14.81 3.26
C GLY A 14 37.77 14.20 3.92
N ASN A 15 37.04 14.98 4.73
CA ASN A 15 35.77 14.61 5.34
C ASN A 15 34.56 15.31 4.69
N ALA A 16 34.76 16.08 3.60
CA ALA A 16 33.68 16.76 2.91
C ALA A 16 32.72 15.75 2.27
N LYS A 17 31.41 15.91 2.55
CA LYS A 17 30.35 15.04 2.02
C LYS A 17 29.93 15.43 0.60
N PHE A 18 30.09 16.71 0.26
CA PHE A 18 29.76 17.30 -1.03
C PHE A 18 30.90 18.24 -1.44
N CYS A 19 31.05 18.44 -2.74
CA CYS A 19 32.03 19.36 -3.28
C CYS A 19 31.58 20.81 -3.02
N GLU A 20 32.47 21.63 -2.48
CA GLU A 20 32.19 23.03 -2.16
C GLU A 20 32.02 23.90 -3.42
N GLU A 21 32.59 23.46 -4.55
CA GLU A 21 32.52 24.17 -5.83
C GLU A 21 31.31 23.77 -6.69
N CYS A 22 31.06 22.45 -6.86
CA CYS A 22 30.03 21.97 -7.79
C CYS A 22 28.82 21.30 -7.11
N GLY A 23 28.84 21.15 -5.78
CA GLY A 23 27.75 20.56 -5.00
C GLY A 23 27.60 19.04 -5.12
N LYS A 24 28.36 18.37 -5.99
CA LYS A 24 28.26 16.91 -6.16
C LYS A 24 28.79 16.16 -4.94
N LYS A 25 28.14 15.05 -4.61
CA LYS A 25 28.53 14.19 -3.49
C LYS A 25 29.94 13.65 -3.71
N LEU A 26 30.80 13.84 -2.72
CA LEU A 26 32.16 13.30 -2.74
C LEU A 26 32.15 11.88 -2.14
N PRO A 27 33.03 10.98 -2.61
CA PRO A 27 33.22 9.66 -2.02
C PRO A 27 33.96 9.83 -0.68
N GLY A 28 33.22 10.25 0.35
CA GLY A 28 33.75 10.45 1.70
C GLY A 28 34.03 9.11 2.36
N THR A 29 35.32 8.77 2.49
CA THR A 29 35.94 7.86 3.46
C THR A 29 35.02 6.82 4.11
N GLU A 30 34.55 5.82 3.36
CA GLU A 30 34.05 4.55 3.92
C GLU A 30 35.19 3.59 4.32
N ILE A 31 36.46 4.01 4.19
CA ILE A 31 37.60 3.08 4.26
C ILE A 31 38.29 3.02 5.63
N ILE A 32 37.94 3.85 6.62
CA ILE A 32 38.51 3.72 7.97
C ILE A 32 37.41 3.98 9.01
N PHE A 33 36.56 2.99 9.28
CA PHE A 33 35.86 2.71 10.57
C PHE A 33 34.83 1.59 10.35
N LYS A 34 35.27 0.45 9.80
CA LYS A 34 34.58 -0.83 10.06
C LYS A 34 35.12 -1.41 11.38
N ASN A 35 34.94 -0.67 12.47
CA ASN A 35 34.70 -1.29 13.77
C ASN A 35 33.20 -1.16 14.04
N GLN A 36 32.41 -1.71 13.13
CA GLN A 36 31.09 -2.18 13.50
C GLN A 36 31.38 -3.36 14.43
N PRO A 37 30.84 -3.42 15.67
CA PRO A 37 30.74 -4.71 16.32
C PRO A 37 30.05 -5.60 15.30
N GLU A 38 30.71 -6.68 14.87
CA GLU A 38 30.08 -7.70 14.05
C GLU A 38 28.72 -7.94 14.72
N LYS A 39 27.63 -7.61 14.01
CA LYS A 39 26.35 -8.20 14.36
C LYS A 39 26.63 -9.67 14.13
N THR A 40 26.94 -10.37 15.23
CA THR A 40 27.04 -11.81 15.23
C THR A 40 25.81 -12.29 14.48
N PRO A 41 25.97 -13.18 13.48
CA PRO A 41 24.82 -13.74 12.81
C PRO A 41 23.96 -14.37 13.89
N ASN A 42 22.86 -13.70 14.22
CA ASN A 42 21.89 -14.18 15.18
C ASN A 42 21.28 -15.44 14.54
N LYS A 43 21.86 -16.58 14.90
CA LYS A 43 21.49 -17.94 14.47
C LYS A 43 19.99 -18.22 14.65
N ASN A 44 19.35 -17.43 15.50
CA ASN A 44 17.98 -17.53 15.94
C ASN A 44 17.00 -16.91 14.91
N ARG A 45 17.44 -16.02 14.00
CA ARG A 45 16.57 -15.50 12.91
C ARG A 45 16.25 -16.58 11.88
N ASN A 46 17.22 -17.43 11.57
CA ASN A 46 17.02 -18.55 10.66
C ASN A 46 16.24 -19.68 11.34
N LEU A 47 16.43 -19.89 12.65
CA LEU A 47 15.64 -20.86 13.42
C LEU A 47 14.15 -20.47 13.47
N MET A 48 13.85 -19.18 13.64
CA MET A 48 12.47 -18.67 13.68
C MET A 48 11.79 -18.78 12.30
N LEU A 49 12.53 -18.50 11.21
CA LEU A 49 12.03 -18.70 9.84
C LEU A 49 11.79 -20.18 9.51
N ILE A 50 12.69 -21.08 9.90
CA ILE A 50 12.52 -22.53 9.70
C ILE A 50 11.34 -23.06 10.53
N ALA A 51 11.17 -22.58 11.76
CA ALA A 51 10.02 -22.94 12.60
C ALA A 51 8.68 -22.46 11.99
N MET A 52 8.63 -21.25 11.42
CA MET A 52 7.44 -20.72 10.75
C MET A 52 7.10 -21.49 9.47
N ILE A 53 8.10 -21.80 8.64
CA ILE A 53 7.90 -22.62 7.44
C ILE A 53 7.43 -24.03 7.82
N GLY A 54 8.03 -24.62 8.84
CA GLY A 54 7.62 -25.92 9.39
C GLY A 54 6.16 -25.91 9.88
N LEU A 55 5.75 -24.86 10.61
CA LEU A 55 4.38 -24.73 11.10
C LEU A 55 3.36 -24.61 9.95
N VAL A 56 3.67 -23.84 8.91
CA VAL A 56 2.80 -23.70 7.73
C VAL A 56 2.68 -25.01 6.97
N ILE A 57 3.77 -25.79 6.84
CA ILE A 57 3.73 -27.12 6.21
C ILE A 57 2.89 -28.08 7.05
N VAL A 58 3.04 -28.08 8.37
CA VAL A 58 2.25 -28.93 9.27
C VAL A 58 0.76 -28.57 9.21
N ILE A 59 0.40 -27.28 9.25
CA ILE A 59 -0.99 -26.83 9.11
C ILE A 59 -1.52 -27.17 7.71
N GLY A 60 -0.69 -27.04 6.66
CA GLY A 60 -1.02 -27.44 5.30
C GLY A 60 -1.31 -28.93 5.19
N LEU A 61 -0.50 -29.79 5.80
CA LEU A 61 -0.68 -31.26 5.79
C LEU A 61 -1.88 -31.71 6.62
N VAL A 62 -2.09 -31.10 7.81
CA VAL A 62 -3.25 -31.37 8.67
C VAL A 62 -4.54 -30.84 8.03
N GLY A 63 -4.51 -29.66 7.40
CA GLY A 63 -5.62 -29.14 6.61
C GLY A 63 -5.89 -29.98 5.35
N TYR A 64 -4.85 -30.43 4.67
CA TYR A 64 -4.94 -31.27 3.46
C TYR A 64 -5.56 -32.64 3.74
N THR A 65 -5.23 -33.24 4.89
CA THR A 65 -5.79 -34.53 5.30
C THR A 65 -7.11 -34.41 6.06
N GLY A 66 -7.37 -33.25 6.69
CA GLY A 66 -8.54 -32.99 7.52
C GLY A 66 -9.74 -32.37 6.80
N LEU A 67 -9.57 -31.76 5.62
CA LEU A 67 -10.69 -31.18 4.85
C LEU A 67 -11.25 -32.16 3.81
N LYS A 68 -11.78 -33.30 4.29
CA LYS A 68 -12.81 -33.98 3.49
C LYS A 68 -14.10 -33.18 3.60
N ILE A 69 -14.26 -32.18 2.74
CA ILE A 69 -15.55 -31.52 2.53
C ILE A 69 -16.50 -32.59 1.95
N PRO A 70 -17.59 -32.97 2.62
CA PRO A 70 -18.61 -33.79 1.98
C PRO A 70 -19.23 -32.96 0.85
N ASN A 71 -19.18 -33.51 -0.36
CA ASN A 71 -19.87 -32.97 -1.52
C ASN A 71 -21.37 -33.08 -1.28
N ASN A 72 -21.97 -32.06 -0.69
CA ASN A 72 -23.42 -31.97 -0.63
C ASN A 72 -23.90 -31.59 -2.03
N SER A 73 -24.60 -32.52 -2.65
CA SER A 73 -25.33 -32.37 -3.90
C SER A 73 -26.06 -31.03 -3.96
N VAL A 74 -25.57 -30.11 -4.78
CA VAL A 74 -26.39 -28.98 -5.22
C VAL A 74 -27.40 -29.54 -6.21
N LEU A 75 -28.67 -29.50 -5.81
CA LEU A 75 -29.80 -29.70 -6.70
C LEU A 75 -29.66 -28.74 -7.89
N THR A 76 -29.52 -29.30 -9.07
CA THR A 76 -29.67 -28.59 -10.35
C THR A 76 -31.04 -27.92 -10.39
N LEU A 77 -31.06 -26.59 -10.30
CA LEU A 77 -32.12 -25.80 -10.92
C LEU A 77 -31.59 -25.32 -12.28
N ASN A 78 -32.17 -25.91 -13.31
CA ASN A 78 -31.97 -25.63 -14.72
C ASN A 78 -32.68 -24.33 -15.13
N ASN A 79 -32.09 -23.17 -14.84
CA ASN A 79 -32.51 -21.95 -15.53
C ASN A 79 -31.62 -21.72 -16.75
N THR A 80 -31.89 -22.51 -17.80
CA THR A 80 -31.52 -22.13 -19.15
C THR A 80 -32.40 -20.96 -19.55
N SER A 81 -31.87 -19.75 -19.41
CA SER A 81 -32.37 -18.57 -20.09
C SER A 81 -31.18 -17.74 -20.50
N ALA A 82 -30.56 -18.17 -21.60
CA ALA A 82 -29.80 -17.28 -22.45
C ALA A 82 -30.79 -16.25 -23.02
N VAL A 83 -30.91 -15.11 -22.34
CA VAL A 83 -31.52 -13.90 -22.87
C VAL A 83 -30.38 -12.97 -23.23
N ASN A 84 -29.80 -13.21 -24.40
CA ASN A 84 -28.94 -12.25 -25.09
C ASN A 84 -29.84 -11.12 -25.57
N ASN A 85 -30.01 -10.11 -24.71
CA ASN A 85 -30.62 -8.87 -25.10
C ASN A 85 -29.62 -7.73 -24.93
N SER A 86 -28.81 -7.55 -25.98
CA SER A 86 -28.38 -6.22 -26.37
C SER A 86 -29.64 -5.43 -26.72
N SER A 87 -30.23 -4.72 -25.76
CA SER A 87 -31.32 -3.79 -26.04
C SER A 87 -31.23 -2.60 -25.10
N SER A 88 -30.98 -1.45 -25.72
CA SER A 88 -31.20 -0.12 -25.17
C SER A 88 -32.54 -0.05 -24.44
N ASN A 89 -32.50 0.19 -23.12
CA ASN A 89 -33.70 0.30 -22.31
C ASN A 89 -34.28 1.71 -22.42
N GLN A 90 -35.35 1.85 -23.19
CA GLN A 90 -36.27 2.99 -23.10
C GLN A 90 -37.22 2.72 -21.93
N VAL A 91 -37.01 3.40 -20.79
CA VAL A 91 -37.85 3.27 -19.59
C VAL A 91 -39.04 4.25 -19.68
N ASN A 92 -40.27 3.73 -19.60
CA ASN A 92 -41.51 4.51 -19.50
C ASN A 92 -41.74 4.94 -18.03
N PRO A 93 -41.80 6.25 -17.71
CA PRO A 93 -41.79 6.75 -16.34
C PRO A 93 -43.08 6.57 -15.51
N ASN A 94 -44.12 5.90 -16.02
CA ASN A 94 -45.45 5.88 -15.37
C ASN A 94 -45.95 4.49 -14.89
N ASN A 95 -45.07 3.50 -14.67
CA ASN A 95 -45.46 2.20 -14.11
C ASN A 95 -45.12 2.11 -12.60
N PRO A 96 -46.10 1.91 -11.69
CA PRO A 96 -45.84 1.79 -10.25
C PRO A 96 -45.12 0.49 -9.82
N ASP A 97 -44.94 -0.48 -10.72
CA ASP A 97 -44.25 -1.77 -10.46
C ASP A 97 -42.80 -1.81 -11.00
N VAL A 98 -42.12 -0.67 -11.13
CA VAL A 98 -40.69 -0.68 -11.49
C VAL A 98 -39.89 -1.26 -10.33
N LYS A 99 -39.60 -2.57 -10.40
CA LYS A 99 -38.58 -3.21 -9.56
C LYS A 99 -37.27 -2.47 -9.79
N VAL A 100 -36.87 -1.66 -8.82
CA VAL A 100 -35.55 -1.04 -8.75
C VAL A 100 -34.52 -2.16 -8.84
N GLN A 101 -33.84 -2.25 -9.98
CA GLN A 101 -32.83 -3.28 -10.18
C GLN A 101 -31.52 -2.76 -9.59
N ARG A 102 -31.11 -3.38 -8.49
CA ARG A 102 -29.82 -3.14 -7.86
C ARG A 102 -28.71 -3.63 -8.79
N GLN A 103 -27.83 -2.73 -9.21
CA GLN A 103 -26.72 -3.00 -10.12
C GLN A 103 -25.39 -2.86 -9.41
N VAL A 104 -24.39 -3.65 -9.81
CA VAL A 104 -23.03 -3.53 -9.27
C VAL A 104 -22.48 -2.15 -9.63
N CYS A 105 -21.90 -1.47 -8.65
CA CYS A 105 -21.24 -0.19 -8.88
C CYS A 105 -19.98 -0.40 -9.73
N THR A 106 -20.02 0.08 -10.97
CA THR A 106 -18.91 -0.05 -11.93
C THR A 106 -17.72 0.86 -11.57
N VAL A 107 -17.97 1.98 -10.87
CA VAL A 107 -16.91 2.89 -10.41
C VAL A 107 -15.94 2.22 -9.44
N CYS A 108 -16.46 1.37 -8.55
CA CYS A 108 -15.64 0.61 -7.59
C CYS A 108 -15.61 -0.90 -7.88
N ASN A 109 -16.17 -1.34 -9.01
CA ASN A 109 -16.33 -2.75 -9.38
C ASN A 109 -16.93 -3.60 -8.24
N GLY A 110 -17.95 -3.07 -7.56
CA GLY A 110 -18.62 -3.77 -6.45
C GLY A 110 -17.87 -3.77 -5.12
N LYS A 111 -16.66 -3.20 -5.05
CA LYS A 111 -15.85 -3.23 -3.82
C LYS A 111 -16.39 -2.31 -2.71
N GLY A 112 -17.06 -1.22 -3.09
CA GLY A 112 -17.47 -0.18 -2.15
C GLY A 112 -16.37 0.84 -1.79
N SER A 113 -15.11 0.58 -2.13
CA SER A 113 -13.97 1.47 -1.86
C SER A 113 -12.94 1.47 -2.99
N TYR A 114 -12.06 2.46 -3.00
CA TYR A 114 -10.84 2.47 -3.81
C TYR A 114 -9.62 2.81 -2.97
N ARG A 115 -8.45 2.37 -3.41
CA ARG A 115 -7.18 2.71 -2.75
C ARG A 115 -7.01 4.22 -2.72
N CYS A 116 -6.59 4.75 -1.57
CA CYS A 116 -6.31 6.17 -1.47
C CYS A 116 -5.14 6.53 -2.41
N PRO A 117 -5.32 7.45 -3.38
CA PRO A 117 -4.28 7.77 -4.34
C PRO A 117 -3.09 8.48 -3.71
N THR A 118 -3.33 9.29 -2.65
CA THR A 118 -2.30 10.08 -1.98
C THR A 118 -1.24 9.21 -1.29
N CYS A 119 -1.66 8.12 -0.65
CA CYS A 119 -0.74 7.20 0.03
C CYS A 119 -0.62 5.85 -0.69
N ALA A 120 -1.25 5.68 -1.86
CA ALA A 120 -1.38 4.41 -2.58
C ALA A 120 -1.91 3.22 -1.75
N GLY A 121 -2.53 3.48 -0.60
CA GLY A 121 -2.97 2.48 0.37
C GLY A 121 -1.89 1.95 1.32
N TYR A 122 -0.70 2.55 1.37
CA TYR A 122 0.37 2.15 2.28
C TYR A 122 0.05 2.55 3.73
N LEU A 123 -0.75 1.72 4.41
CA LEU A 123 -1.16 1.89 5.81
C LEU A 123 -1.80 3.24 6.13
N GLY A 124 -2.25 3.96 5.11
CA GLY A 124 -2.75 5.32 5.26
C GLY A 124 -1.71 6.31 5.79
N MET A 125 -0.42 6.10 5.53
CA MET A 125 0.66 6.99 5.96
C MET A 125 1.40 7.59 4.76
N ILE A 126 1.96 8.78 4.94
CA ILE A 126 2.84 9.45 3.96
C ILE A 126 4.12 9.91 4.65
N SER A 127 5.19 10.11 3.88
CA SER A 127 6.43 10.66 4.43
C SER A 127 6.20 12.06 5.00
N CYS A 128 6.88 12.39 6.08
CA CYS A 128 6.80 13.73 6.66
C CYS A 128 7.64 14.71 5.83
N ASP A 129 6.96 15.53 5.04
CA ASP A 129 7.59 16.53 4.18
C ASP A 129 8.45 17.54 4.96
N ASN A 130 8.02 17.91 6.17
CA ASN A 130 8.75 18.90 6.99
C ASN A 130 10.18 18.44 7.36
N CYS A 131 10.41 17.13 7.45
CA CYS A 131 11.74 16.58 7.73
C CYS A 131 12.33 15.76 6.57
N GLY A 132 11.64 15.69 5.43
CA GLY A 132 12.01 14.80 4.32
C GLY A 132 12.16 13.33 4.74
N GLY A 133 11.39 12.87 5.73
CA GLY A 133 11.49 11.52 6.27
C GLY A 133 12.70 11.23 7.16
N THR A 134 13.48 12.25 7.57
CA THR A 134 14.62 12.05 8.47
C THR A 134 14.22 11.95 9.95
N GLY A 135 13.10 12.57 10.32
CA GLY A 135 12.62 12.69 11.71
C GLY A 135 13.26 13.84 12.50
N VAL A 136 14.19 14.59 11.90
CA VAL A 136 14.91 15.69 12.55
C VAL A 136 14.98 16.91 11.63
N VAL A 137 15.02 18.11 12.20
CA VAL A 137 15.12 19.38 11.45
C VAL A 137 16.08 20.37 12.14
N GLY A 138 16.49 21.40 11.41
CA GLY A 138 17.25 22.54 11.95
C GLY A 138 18.75 22.31 12.17
N ASN A 139 19.41 23.36 12.66
CA ASN A 139 20.81 23.36 13.11
C ASN A 139 20.93 24.24 14.38
N PRO A 140 21.09 23.68 15.59
CA PRO A 140 21.37 22.27 15.86
C PRO A 140 20.18 21.32 15.57
N PRO A 141 20.43 20.04 15.24
CA PRO A 141 19.38 19.08 14.95
C PRO A 141 18.48 18.86 16.16
N HIS A 142 17.17 18.97 15.95
CA HIS A 142 16.16 18.61 16.95
C HIS A 142 15.06 17.77 16.31
N THR A 143 14.29 17.07 17.16
CA THR A 143 13.17 16.23 16.73
C THR A 143 12.18 17.05 15.90
N CYS A 144 11.77 16.51 14.76
CA CYS A 144 10.78 17.17 13.92
C CYS A 144 9.47 17.36 14.69
N PRO A 145 8.98 18.59 14.89
CA PRO A 145 7.76 18.84 15.66
C PRO A 145 6.50 18.32 14.96
N THR A 146 6.53 18.13 13.65
CA THR A 146 5.38 17.67 12.86
C THR A 146 5.13 16.17 13.00
N CYS A 147 6.19 15.35 12.97
CA CYS A 147 6.06 13.90 13.09
C CYS A 147 6.57 13.34 14.41
N GLY A 148 7.01 14.17 15.35
CA GLY A 148 7.56 13.72 16.62
C GLY A 148 8.82 12.84 16.50
N GLY A 149 9.44 12.79 15.32
CA GLY A 149 10.57 11.90 15.02
C GLY A 149 10.20 10.62 14.26
N ASP A 150 8.91 10.33 14.04
CA ASP A 150 8.43 9.08 13.42
C ASP A 150 8.66 9.00 11.92
N LYS A 151 9.11 10.10 11.29
CA LYS A 151 9.44 10.22 9.84
C LYS A 151 8.22 10.17 8.91
N TYR A 152 7.08 9.71 9.40
CA TYR A 152 5.82 9.64 8.68
C TYR A 152 4.74 10.42 9.40
N VAL A 153 3.71 10.80 8.66
CA VAL A 153 2.47 11.36 9.19
C VAL A 153 1.29 10.60 8.61
N THR A 154 0.18 10.62 9.34
CA THR A 154 -1.08 10.08 8.85
C THR A 154 -1.48 10.79 7.55
N CYS A 155 -1.84 10.02 6.53
CA CYS A 155 -2.29 10.54 5.25
C CYS A 155 -3.54 11.41 5.49
N PRO A 156 -3.50 12.71 5.13
CA PRO A 156 -4.61 13.62 5.38
C PRO A 156 -5.83 13.31 4.51
N THR A 157 -5.66 12.59 3.40
CA THR A 157 -6.76 12.25 2.49
C THR A 157 -7.62 11.11 2.99
N CYS A 158 -7.01 10.08 3.60
CA CYS A 158 -7.73 8.89 4.07
C CYS A 158 -7.72 8.73 5.59
N HIS A 159 -7.09 9.66 6.32
CA HIS A 159 -7.00 9.65 7.78
C HIS A 159 -6.49 8.33 8.36
N GLY A 160 -5.52 7.69 7.69
CA GLY A 160 -4.93 6.43 8.15
C GLY A 160 -5.58 5.15 7.64
N SER A 161 -6.74 5.20 6.97
CA SER A 161 -7.39 3.97 6.49
C SER A 161 -6.67 3.30 5.30
N GLY A 162 -5.97 4.09 4.48
CA GLY A 162 -5.42 3.64 3.20
C GLY A 162 -6.46 3.51 2.07
N GLU A 163 -7.75 3.69 2.37
CA GLU A 163 -8.84 3.55 1.41
C GLU A 163 -9.83 4.71 1.50
N LEU A 164 -10.48 5.00 0.38
CA LEU A 164 -11.56 5.96 0.27
C LEU A 164 -12.85 5.24 -0.08
N THR A 165 -13.89 5.50 0.70
CA THR A 165 -15.23 4.98 0.41
C THR A 165 -15.70 5.52 -0.93
N CYS A 166 -16.21 4.62 -1.77
CA CYS A 166 -16.78 5.00 -3.05
C CYS A 166 -18.03 5.86 -2.80
N LYS A 167 -17.98 7.12 -3.23
CA LYS A 167 -19.07 8.07 -3.01
C LYS A 167 -20.35 7.72 -3.79
N PHE A 168 -20.21 7.01 -4.91
CA PHE A 168 -21.32 6.62 -5.77
C PHE A 168 -22.22 5.58 -5.10
N CYS A 169 -21.63 4.48 -4.60
CA CYS A 169 -22.37 3.43 -3.89
C CYS A 169 -22.36 3.60 -2.36
N LYS A 170 -21.77 4.68 -1.86
CA LYS A 170 -21.65 4.97 -0.41
C LYS A 170 -21.06 3.81 0.42
N GLY A 171 -20.26 2.96 -0.21
CA GLY A 171 -19.59 1.83 0.44
C GLY A 171 -20.27 0.47 0.29
N ASP A 172 -21.50 0.38 -0.21
CA ASP A 172 -22.21 -0.91 -0.29
C ASP A 172 -21.81 -1.75 -1.52
N GLY A 173 -21.21 -1.13 -2.53
CA GLY A 173 -20.80 -1.79 -3.78
C GLY A 173 -21.90 -1.86 -4.86
N TYR A 174 -23.08 -1.31 -4.61
CA TYR A 174 -24.22 -1.35 -5.52
C TYR A 174 -24.85 0.02 -5.73
N VAL A 175 -25.57 0.19 -6.81
CA VAL A 175 -26.37 1.39 -7.11
C VAL A 175 -27.74 0.97 -7.62
N ASP A 176 -28.75 1.76 -7.32
CA ASP A 176 -30.11 1.54 -7.80
C ASP A 176 -30.27 2.17 -9.19
N SER A 177 -30.94 1.46 -10.11
CA SER A 177 -31.18 1.92 -11.47
C SER A 177 -31.98 3.24 -11.47
N GLY A 178 -31.30 4.36 -11.78
CA GLY A 178 -31.84 5.71 -11.74
C GLY A 178 -30.95 6.75 -11.04
N ASP A 179 -29.91 6.33 -10.31
CA ASP A 179 -28.92 7.25 -9.74
C ASP A 179 -28.04 7.84 -10.86
N PRO A 180 -27.73 9.17 -10.90
CA PRO A 180 -27.00 9.82 -12.00
C PRO A 180 -25.52 9.41 -12.13
N GLY A 181 -25.10 8.33 -11.48
CA GLY A 181 -23.71 7.90 -11.33
C GLY A 181 -23.26 6.77 -12.26
N GLN A 182 -24.03 6.45 -13.31
CA GLN A 182 -23.65 5.48 -14.35
C GLN A 182 -22.86 6.11 -15.48
#